data_AF-A0A7J7ST83-F1
#
_entry.id   AF-A0A7J7ST83-F1
#
_cell.length_a   1.000
_cell.length_b   1.000
_cell.length_c   1.000
_cell.angle_alpha   90.00
_cell.angle_beta   90.00
_cell.angle_gamma   90.00
#
_symmetry.space_group_name_H-M   'P 1'
#
loop_
_entity.id
_entity.type
_entity.pdbx_description
1 polymer ?
#
loop_
_entity_poly.entity_id
_entity_poly.type
_entity_poly.pdbx_seq_one_letter_code
_entity_poly.pdbx_strand_id
1 'polypeptide(L)'
;MHSHRSPHHVAQWVDPRTLCEEVLLPLETSPQGEARLLLTGLHACGDLSVALLRHFSSCPEVVALASVGCCYMKLSDPGGYPLSQWVAALPGYELSYRLREGACHALEEYAERLQKAGPGLRTHCYRAALETVIRHVQPKLRRPGVQGIPRVHELKIEEYVQRGLQRVGLDPQLPLNLAALQAHQAQENRVVAFFSLALLLAPLVETLILLDRLLFLQEQGEGGLQQGPRARGAGSWGSSFGSHISSL
;
A
#
# COMPACT_ATOMS: atom_id res chain seq x y z
N MET A 1 28.41 -25.31 -25.83
CA MET A 1 28.80 -24.22 -24.91
C MET A 1 27.64 -23.25 -24.82
N HIS A 2 26.80 -23.32 -23.78
CA HIS A 2 25.79 -22.29 -23.55
C HIS A 2 26.51 -21.07 -22.99
N SER A 3 26.47 -19.93 -23.70
CA SER A 3 26.96 -18.68 -23.14
C SER A 3 26.06 -18.33 -21.96
N HIS A 4 26.63 -18.29 -20.75
CA HIS A 4 25.93 -17.74 -19.61
C HIS A 4 25.78 -16.23 -19.84
N ARG A 5 24.61 -15.82 -20.34
CA ARG A 5 24.19 -14.41 -20.27
C ARG A 5 23.88 -14.12 -18.80
N SER A 6 24.65 -13.21 -18.21
CA SER A 6 24.33 -12.67 -16.89
C SER A 6 23.04 -11.84 -16.97
N PRO A 7 22.22 -11.81 -15.90
CA PRO A 7 21.09 -10.91 -15.85
C PRO A 7 21.57 -9.47 -15.93
N HIS A 8 20.94 -8.69 -16.81
CA HIS A 8 21.16 -7.25 -16.90
C HIS A 8 20.15 -6.54 -16.00
N HIS A 9 20.63 -5.90 -14.93
CA HIS A 9 19.77 -5.21 -13.98
C HIS A 9 19.54 -3.75 -14.39
N VAL A 10 18.28 -3.34 -14.42
CA VAL A 10 17.87 -1.94 -14.68
C VAL A 10 17.13 -1.44 -13.45
N ALA A 11 17.59 -0.34 -12.87
CA ALA A 11 16.95 0.30 -11.72
C ALA A 11 16.40 1.66 -12.13
N GLN A 12 15.09 1.85 -11.99
CA GLN A 12 14.42 3.09 -12.36
C GLN A 12 13.22 3.36 -11.46
N TRP A 13 12.94 4.64 -11.21
CA TRP A 13 11.68 5.08 -10.64
C TRP A 13 10.66 5.22 -11.75
N VAL A 14 9.57 4.47 -11.64
CA VAL A 14 8.52 4.43 -12.65
C VAL A 14 7.15 4.62 -12.02
N ASP A 15 6.21 5.08 -12.81
CA ASP A 15 4.79 5.03 -12.54
C ASP A 15 4.13 4.00 -13.48
N PRO A 16 2.83 3.69 -13.32
CA PRO A 16 2.17 2.72 -14.18
C PRO A 16 2.31 2.98 -15.68
N ARG A 17 2.35 4.24 -16.12
CA ARG A 17 2.48 4.60 -17.54
C ARG A 17 3.91 4.44 -18.02
N THR A 18 4.86 5.05 -17.31
CA THR A 18 6.27 5.02 -17.71
C THR A 18 6.87 3.62 -17.64
N LEU A 19 6.38 2.76 -16.74
CA LEU A 19 6.71 1.33 -16.73
C LEU A 19 6.39 0.68 -18.09
N CYS A 20 5.17 0.87 -18.59
CA CYS A 20 4.74 0.25 -19.85
C CYS A 20 5.53 0.85 -21.01
N GLU A 21 5.46 2.17 -21.15
CA GLU A 21 5.86 2.88 -22.37
C GLU A 21 7.38 2.98 -22.53
N GLU A 22 8.10 3.20 -21.43
CA GLU A 22 9.52 3.53 -21.48
C GLU A 22 10.42 2.36 -21.09
N VAL A 23 9.93 1.44 -20.25
CA VAL A 23 10.75 0.34 -19.72
C VAL A 23 10.43 -0.98 -20.41
N LEU A 24 9.16 -1.37 -20.48
CA LEU A 24 8.78 -2.69 -20.98
C LEU A 24 8.71 -2.77 -22.50
N LEU A 25 8.03 -1.82 -23.17
CA LEU A 25 7.89 -1.83 -24.64
C LEU A 25 9.23 -1.96 -25.40
N PRO A 26 10.31 -1.23 -25.04
CA PRO A 26 11.59 -1.38 -25.75
C PRO A 26 12.24 -2.75 -25.56
N LEU A 27 12.01 -3.40 -24.41
CA LEU A 27 12.55 -4.72 -24.10
C LEU A 27 11.75 -5.84 -24.79
N GLU A 28 10.44 -5.66 -24.93
CA GLU A 28 9.52 -6.58 -25.61
C GLU A 28 9.73 -6.58 -27.13
N THR A 29 9.95 -5.41 -27.73
CA THR A 29 10.11 -5.24 -29.19
C THR A 29 11.53 -5.50 -29.71
N SER A 30 12.47 -5.89 -28.84
CA SER A 30 13.87 -6.04 -29.21
C SER A 30 14.09 -7.22 -30.17
N PRO A 31 14.72 -7.03 -31.35
CA PRO A 31 14.95 -8.09 -32.34
C PRO A 31 16.00 -9.15 -31.91
N GLN A 32 16.62 -9.01 -30.73
CA GLN A 32 17.69 -9.89 -30.24
C GLN A 32 17.17 -11.07 -29.38
N GLY A 33 16.34 -11.95 -29.94
CA GLY A 33 15.89 -13.20 -29.31
C GLY A 33 14.99 -13.01 -28.08
N GLU A 34 14.25 -14.06 -27.70
CA GLU A 34 13.26 -14.08 -26.61
C GLU A 34 13.80 -13.44 -25.31
N ALA A 35 13.48 -12.16 -25.08
CA ALA A 35 13.84 -11.48 -23.85
C ALA A 35 13.09 -12.15 -22.69
N ARG A 36 13.81 -12.54 -21.64
CA ARG A 36 13.23 -13.08 -20.42
C ARG A 36 13.39 -12.06 -19.30
N LEU A 37 12.27 -11.53 -18.85
CA LEU A 37 12.18 -10.45 -17.88
C LEU A 37 11.78 -10.99 -16.51
N LEU A 38 12.45 -10.50 -15.49
CA LEU A 38 12.05 -10.61 -14.09
C LEU A 38 11.66 -9.22 -13.63
N LEU A 39 10.38 -9.03 -13.28
CA LEU A 39 9.94 -7.77 -12.71
C LEU A 39 10.10 -7.80 -11.19
N THR A 40 10.74 -6.76 -10.64
CA THR A 40 10.88 -6.60 -9.19
C THR A 40 10.35 -5.24 -8.79
N GLY A 41 9.35 -5.21 -7.90
CA GLY A 41 8.78 -3.99 -7.36
C GLY A 41 8.90 -3.98 -5.85
N LEU A 42 9.95 -3.38 -5.30
CA LEU A 42 10.20 -3.36 -3.85
C LEU A 42 9.30 -2.37 -3.08
N HIS A 43 8.77 -1.38 -3.79
CA HIS A 43 7.79 -0.41 -3.30
C HIS A 43 6.80 -0.13 -4.44
N ALA A 44 6.08 -1.15 -4.88
CA ALA A 44 5.10 -1.05 -5.95
C ALA A 44 3.83 -0.35 -5.43
N CYS A 45 3.87 0.98 -5.34
CA CYS A 45 2.85 1.73 -4.64
C CYS A 45 1.57 1.93 -5.47
N GLY A 46 0.40 1.71 -4.85
CA GLY A 46 -0.90 1.89 -5.50
C GLY A 46 -1.01 1.10 -6.81
N ASP A 47 -1.48 1.76 -7.87
CA ASP A 47 -1.70 1.14 -9.18
C ASP A 47 -0.43 0.63 -9.88
N LEU A 48 0.77 0.96 -9.39
CA LEU A 48 2.01 0.37 -9.91
C LEU A 48 2.06 -1.14 -9.64
N SER A 49 1.61 -1.60 -8.46
CA SER A 49 1.48 -3.04 -8.17
C SER A 49 0.52 -3.73 -9.13
N VAL A 50 -0.58 -3.07 -9.47
CA VAL A 50 -1.59 -3.54 -10.41
C VAL A 50 -1.03 -3.63 -11.83
N ALA A 51 -0.29 -2.61 -12.27
CA ALA A 51 0.36 -2.60 -13.56
C ALA A 51 1.36 -3.77 -13.70
N LEU A 52 2.20 -4.00 -12.68
CA LEU A 52 3.13 -5.13 -12.66
C LEU A 52 2.42 -6.49 -12.76
N LEU A 53 1.32 -6.69 -12.03
CA LEU A 53 0.52 -7.93 -12.08
C LEU A 53 -0.12 -8.15 -13.44
N ARG A 54 -0.67 -7.08 -14.03
CA ARG A 54 -1.28 -7.14 -15.37
C ARG A 54 -0.23 -7.49 -16.43
N HIS A 55 0.93 -6.84 -16.40
CA HIS A 55 2.02 -7.13 -17.34
C HIS A 55 2.54 -8.56 -17.18
N PHE A 56 2.75 -9.02 -15.95
CA PHE A 56 3.13 -10.40 -15.70
C PHE A 56 2.11 -11.40 -16.28
N SER A 57 0.82 -11.06 -16.27
CA SER A 57 -0.23 -11.93 -16.80
C SER A 57 -0.36 -11.87 -18.33
N SER A 58 -0.08 -10.74 -18.96
CA SER A 58 -0.31 -10.52 -20.40
C SER A 58 0.93 -10.57 -21.28
N CYS A 59 2.14 -10.48 -20.69
CA CYS A 59 3.40 -10.39 -21.41
C CYS A 59 4.22 -11.70 -21.28
N PRO A 60 4.36 -12.49 -22.37
CA PRO A 60 5.09 -13.76 -22.36
C PRO A 60 6.58 -13.65 -21.97
N GLU A 61 7.19 -12.50 -22.26
CA GLU A 61 8.58 -12.18 -21.95
C GLU A 61 8.81 -12.08 -20.44
N VAL A 62 7.77 -11.72 -19.66
CA VAL A 62 7.86 -11.65 -18.20
C VAL A 62 7.68 -13.03 -17.59
N VAL A 63 8.79 -13.67 -17.27
CA VAL A 63 8.81 -15.06 -16.78
C VAL A 63 8.72 -15.16 -15.25
N ALA A 64 8.89 -14.05 -14.53
CA ALA A 64 8.80 -14.00 -13.08
C ALA A 64 8.45 -12.59 -12.56
N LEU A 65 7.79 -12.54 -11.41
CA LEU A 65 7.44 -11.31 -10.70
C LEU A 65 7.72 -11.45 -9.21
N ALA A 66 8.43 -10.48 -8.64
CA ALA A 66 8.54 -10.27 -7.19
C ALA A 66 8.00 -8.87 -6.87
N SER A 67 6.81 -8.78 -6.26
CA SER A 67 6.15 -7.51 -6.00
C SER A 67 5.83 -7.34 -4.51
N VAL A 68 6.29 -6.24 -3.95
CA VAL A 68 6.00 -5.75 -2.60
C VAL A 68 5.14 -4.51 -2.76
N GLY A 69 3.82 -4.71 -2.60
CA GLY A 69 2.84 -3.63 -2.65
C GLY A 69 3.01 -2.66 -1.49
N CYS A 70 2.78 -1.37 -1.76
CA CYS A 70 2.73 -0.34 -0.72
C CYS A 70 1.64 0.68 -1.02
N CYS A 71 1.26 1.50 -0.05
CA CYS A 71 0.34 2.61 -0.26
C CYS A 71 -1.00 2.22 -0.91
N TYR A 72 -1.71 1.23 -0.36
CA TYR A 72 -2.98 0.75 -0.93
C TYR A 72 -4.06 1.85 -1.04
N MET A 73 -3.99 2.90 -0.22
CA MET A 73 -4.85 4.08 -0.31
C MET A 73 -4.72 4.86 -1.63
N LYS A 74 -3.66 4.60 -2.42
CA LYS A 74 -3.45 5.13 -3.77
C LYS A 74 -3.99 4.24 -4.88
N LEU A 75 -4.62 3.09 -4.56
CA LEU A 75 -5.27 2.27 -5.57
C LEU A 75 -6.48 3.02 -6.15
N SER A 76 -6.62 3.00 -7.46
CA SER A 76 -7.79 3.57 -8.13
C SER A 76 -9.04 2.73 -7.86
N ASP A 77 -10.19 3.40 -7.85
CA ASP A 77 -11.51 2.79 -7.78
C ASP A 77 -12.41 3.49 -8.80
N PRO A 78 -12.77 2.84 -9.93
CA PRO A 78 -12.46 1.45 -10.28
C PRO A 78 -11.02 1.23 -10.81
N GLY A 79 -10.62 -0.04 -10.92
CA GLY A 79 -9.45 -0.47 -11.70
C GLY A 79 -8.19 -0.79 -10.90
N GLY A 80 -8.06 -0.30 -9.66
CA GLY A 80 -6.97 -0.62 -8.75
C GLY A 80 -7.34 -1.64 -7.68
N TYR A 81 -8.60 -1.71 -7.24
CA TYR A 81 -9.14 -2.76 -6.37
C TYR A 81 -10.67 -2.83 -6.48
N PRO A 82 -11.28 -4.02 -6.44
CA PRO A 82 -10.65 -5.34 -6.55
C PRO A 82 -10.13 -5.58 -7.99
N LEU A 83 -9.20 -6.53 -8.13
CA LEU A 83 -8.72 -7.00 -9.42
C LEU A 83 -9.39 -8.30 -9.84
N SER A 84 -9.61 -9.20 -8.89
CA SER A 84 -10.21 -10.51 -9.14
C SER A 84 -11.73 -10.38 -9.29
N GLN A 85 -12.30 -11.21 -10.16
CA GLN A 85 -13.74 -11.34 -10.30
C GLN A 85 -14.35 -11.92 -9.02
N TRP A 86 -13.63 -12.83 -8.35
CA TRP A 86 -14.10 -13.45 -7.12
C TRP A 86 -14.30 -12.43 -5.99
N VAL A 87 -13.32 -11.57 -5.70
CA VAL A 87 -13.48 -10.53 -4.66
C VAL A 87 -14.51 -9.49 -5.08
N ALA A 88 -14.55 -9.13 -6.37
CA ALA A 88 -15.57 -8.22 -6.90
C ALA A 88 -17.02 -8.73 -6.73
N ALA A 89 -17.21 -10.04 -6.60
CA ALA A 89 -18.52 -10.65 -6.39
C ALA A 89 -18.94 -10.74 -4.91
N LEU A 90 -18.03 -10.50 -3.96
CA LEU A 90 -18.35 -10.57 -2.53
C LEU A 90 -19.24 -9.38 -2.10
N PRO A 91 -20.25 -9.59 -1.24
CA PRO A 91 -20.99 -8.48 -0.67
C PRO A 91 -20.08 -7.67 0.27
N GLY A 92 -20.04 -6.35 0.10
CA GLY A 92 -19.27 -5.44 0.97
C GLY A 92 -17.75 -5.53 0.77
N TYR A 93 -17.29 -5.84 -0.45
CA TYR A 93 -15.87 -5.89 -0.77
C TYR A 93 -15.19 -4.51 -0.70
N GLU A 94 -15.95 -3.41 -0.71
CA GLU A 94 -15.40 -2.06 -0.86
C GLU A 94 -14.49 -1.67 0.30
N LEU A 95 -13.26 -1.27 -0.04
CA LEU A 95 -12.30 -0.78 0.93
C LEU A 95 -12.22 0.75 0.88
N SER A 96 -12.71 1.38 1.94
CA SER A 96 -12.56 2.83 2.10
C SER A 96 -11.08 3.25 2.10
N TYR A 97 -10.82 4.52 1.75
CA TYR A 97 -9.48 5.10 1.82
C TYR A 97 -8.79 4.83 3.17
N ARG A 98 -9.54 4.92 4.29
CA ARG A 98 -9.01 4.73 5.65
C ARG A 98 -8.58 3.30 5.92
N LEU A 99 -9.35 2.32 5.45
CA LEU A 99 -8.99 0.91 5.59
C LEU A 99 -7.73 0.60 4.80
N ARG A 100 -7.65 1.10 3.57
CA ARG A 100 -6.46 0.94 2.70
C ARG A 100 -5.23 1.67 3.22
N GLU A 101 -5.40 2.83 3.83
CA GLU A 101 -4.31 3.56 4.51
C GLU A 101 -3.84 2.79 5.76
N GLY A 102 -4.79 2.27 6.53
CA GLY A 102 -4.53 1.41 7.70
C GLY A 102 -3.66 0.21 7.38
N ALA A 103 -3.97 -0.48 6.28
CA ALA A 103 -3.25 -1.65 5.78
C ALA A 103 -1.76 -1.40 5.42
N CYS A 104 -1.30 -0.15 5.40
CA CYS A 104 0.11 0.18 5.12
C CYS A 104 0.95 0.35 6.40
N HIS A 105 0.37 0.23 7.58
CA HIS A 105 1.07 0.43 8.84
C HIS A 105 1.63 -0.88 9.40
N ALA A 106 2.87 -0.82 9.89
CA ALA A 106 3.48 -1.91 10.66
C ALA A 106 2.93 -1.92 12.10
N LEU A 107 2.30 -3.03 12.49
CA LEU A 107 1.74 -3.22 13.83
C LEU A 107 2.85 -3.29 14.88
N GLU A 108 3.96 -3.94 14.54
CA GLU A 108 5.08 -4.25 15.43
C GLU A 108 5.73 -2.96 15.97
N GLU A 109 6.00 -2.00 15.09
CA GLU A 109 6.61 -0.73 15.48
C GLU A 109 5.69 0.06 16.43
N TYR A 110 4.38 0.00 16.21
CA TYR A 110 3.42 0.65 17.10
C TYR A 110 3.27 -0.08 18.43
N ALA A 111 3.25 -1.41 18.42
CA ALA A 111 3.21 -2.24 19.62
C ALA A 111 4.39 -1.94 20.55
N GLU A 112 5.60 -1.80 20.00
CA GLU A 112 6.76 -1.37 20.80
C GLU A 112 6.59 0.01 21.43
N ARG A 113 6.04 0.98 20.69
CA ARG A 113 5.79 2.34 21.19
C ARG A 113 4.76 2.33 22.32
N LEU A 114 3.73 1.49 22.21
CA LEU A 114 2.73 1.27 23.26
C LEU A 114 3.38 0.70 24.52
N GLN A 115 4.19 -0.35 24.39
CA GLN A 115 4.87 -0.98 25.54
C GLN A 115 5.80 -0.01 26.27
N LYS A 116 6.51 0.83 25.51
CA LYS A 116 7.42 1.85 26.07
C LYS A 116 6.68 3.06 26.66
N ALA A 117 5.34 3.12 26.55
CA ALA A 117 4.52 4.29 26.87
C ALA A 117 5.13 5.59 26.30
N GLY A 118 5.69 5.48 25.09
CA GLY A 118 6.58 6.50 24.56
C GLY A 118 5.81 7.79 24.22
N PRO A 119 6.45 8.96 24.35
CA PRO A 119 5.77 10.23 24.10
C PRO A 119 5.36 10.45 22.64
N GLY A 120 5.76 9.56 21.73
CA GLY A 120 5.33 9.54 20.32
C GLY A 120 3.86 9.18 20.11
N LEU A 121 3.20 8.56 21.10
CA LEU A 121 1.78 8.19 21.04
C LEU A 121 0.86 9.41 20.89
N ARG A 122 1.27 10.57 21.44
CA ARG A 122 0.54 11.84 21.34
C ARG A 122 0.35 12.33 19.90
N THR A 123 1.17 11.85 18.95
CA THR A 123 1.18 12.35 17.57
C THR A 123 -0.18 12.21 16.90
N HIS A 124 -0.89 11.09 17.14
CA HIS A 124 -2.23 10.88 16.56
C HIS A 124 -3.26 11.84 17.15
N CYS A 125 -3.17 12.12 18.47
CA CYS A 125 -4.03 13.09 19.15
C CYS A 125 -3.81 14.51 18.59
N TYR A 126 -2.54 14.91 18.43
CA TYR A 126 -2.17 16.20 17.86
C TYR A 126 -2.61 16.35 16.40
N ARG A 127 -2.46 15.30 15.59
CA ARG A 127 -2.98 15.28 14.21
C ARG A 127 -4.50 15.41 14.16
N ALA A 128 -5.23 14.75 15.06
CA ALA A 128 -6.69 14.86 15.13
C ALA A 128 -7.15 16.27 15.53
N ALA A 129 -6.46 16.91 16.48
CA ALA A 129 -6.72 18.30 16.85
C ALA A 129 -6.45 19.25 15.69
N LEU A 130 -5.32 19.10 14.99
CA LEU A 130 -5.00 19.87 13.79
C LEU A 130 -6.07 19.72 12.71
N GLU A 131 -6.51 18.49 12.41
CA GLU A 131 -7.57 18.24 11.43
C GLU A 131 -8.88 18.96 11.82
N THR A 132 -9.21 19.01 13.11
CA THR A 132 -10.41 19.71 13.60
C THR A 132 -10.31 21.22 13.31
N VAL A 133 -9.14 21.83 13.54
CA VAL A 133 -8.90 23.24 13.24
C VAL A 133 -8.94 23.49 11.73
N ILE A 134 -8.29 22.64 10.92
CA ILE A 134 -8.30 22.76 9.46
C ILE A 134 -9.73 22.71 8.92
N ARG A 135 -10.54 21.76 9.39
CA ARG A 135 -11.94 21.62 8.94
C ARG A 135 -12.83 22.77 9.36
N HIS A 136 -12.51 23.44 10.47
CA HIS A 136 -13.21 24.65 10.90
C HIS A 136 -12.87 25.84 10.00
N VAL A 137 -11.58 26.03 9.69
CA VAL A 137 -11.07 27.18 8.92
C VAL A 137 -11.37 27.05 7.43
N GLN A 138 -11.16 25.87 6.85
CA GLN A 138 -11.36 25.61 5.43
C GLN A 138 -12.04 24.26 5.21
N PRO A 139 -13.39 24.19 5.33
CA PRO A 139 -14.13 22.92 5.24
C PRO A 139 -13.96 22.16 3.91
N LYS A 140 -13.59 22.86 2.84
CA LYS A 140 -13.32 22.28 1.52
C LYS A 140 -11.94 21.63 1.42
N LEU A 141 -11.00 21.99 2.30
CA LEU A 141 -9.67 21.37 2.36
C LEU A 141 -9.79 20.01 3.05
N ARG A 142 -9.89 18.95 2.24
CA ARG A 142 -10.00 17.58 2.75
C ARG A 142 -8.66 16.87 2.59
N ARG A 143 -8.20 16.23 3.66
CA ARG A 143 -7.00 15.39 3.67
C ARG A 143 -5.76 16.13 3.13
N PRO A 144 -5.43 17.33 3.63
CA PRO A 144 -4.21 17.97 3.22
C PRO A 144 -3.01 17.08 3.61
N GLY A 145 -2.01 17.00 2.75
CA GLY A 145 -0.79 16.25 3.01
C GLY A 145 0.04 16.92 4.12
N VAL A 146 -0.33 16.69 5.38
CA VAL A 146 0.43 17.22 6.53
C VAL A 146 1.71 16.40 6.67
N GLN A 147 2.79 16.92 6.10
CA GLN A 147 4.13 16.37 6.28
C GLN A 147 4.46 16.19 7.77
N GLY A 148 5.32 15.22 8.08
CA GLY A 148 5.78 14.98 9.45
C GLY A 148 6.33 16.24 10.10
N ILE A 149 5.89 16.51 11.34
CA ILE A 149 6.46 17.57 12.18
C ILE A 149 7.52 16.90 13.05
N PRO A 150 8.80 17.27 12.97
CA PRO A 150 9.85 16.64 13.77
C PRO A 150 9.65 16.99 15.25
N ARG A 151 10.09 16.08 16.14
CA ARG A 151 10.08 16.26 17.60
C ARG A 151 8.71 16.65 18.15
N VAL A 152 7.64 16.05 17.63
CA VAL A 152 6.24 16.25 18.14
C VAL A 152 6.16 16.08 19.65
N HIS A 153 6.97 15.19 20.20
CA HIS A 153 7.02 14.90 21.63
C HIS A 153 7.63 16.03 22.48
N GLU A 154 8.23 17.04 21.89
CA GLU A 154 8.72 18.22 22.61
C GLU A 154 7.71 19.37 22.54
N LEU A 155 6.69 19.26 21.68
CA LEU A 155 5.78 20.35 21.38
C LEU A 155 4.54 20.34 22.28
N LYS A 156 4.08 21.54 22.61
CA LYS A 156 2.70 21.75 23.06
C LYS A 156 1.74 21.60 21.89
N ILE A 157 0.46 21.32 22.19
CA ILE A 157 -0.55 21.08 21.16
C ILE A 157 -0.79 22.32 20.28
N GLU A 158 -0.71 23.53 20.85
CA GLU A 158 -0.85 24.79 20.12
C GLU A 158 0.26 24.94 19.09
N GLU A 159 1.52 24.77 19.52
CA GLU A 159 2.70 24.88 18.65
C GLU A 159 2.65 23.85 17.52
N TYR A 160 2.18 22.64 17.83
CA TYR A 160 1.98 21.62 16.80
C TYR A 160 0.94 22.05 15.77
N VAL A 161 -0.22 22.55 16.23
CA VAL A 161 -1.30 23.02 15.36
C VAL A 161 -0.81 24.17 14.48
N GLN A 162 -0.13 25.17 15.04
CA GLN A 162 0.43 26.30 14.28
C GLN A 162 1.38 25.83 13.18
N ARG A 163 2.32 24.93 13.51
CA ARG A 163 3.25 24.34 12.52
C ARG A 163 2.54 23.46 11.49
N GLY A 164 1.42 22.85 11.85
CA GLY A 164 0.58 22.06 10.97
C GLY A 164 -0.17 22.94 9.97
N LEU A 165 -0.76 24.05 10.43
CA LEU A 165 -1.45 25.04 9.60
C LEU A 165 -0.50 25.62 8.54
N GLN A 166 0.71 26.00 8.95
CA GLN A 166 1.74 26.48 8.03
C GLN A 166 2.05 25.48 6.91
N ARG A 167 2.14 24.17 7.24
CA ARG A 167 2.43 23.11 6.25
C ARG A 167 1.32 22.91 5.22
N VAL A 168 0.10 23.32 5.54
CA VAL A 168 -1.06 23.18 4.65
C VAL A 168 -1.45 24.51 4.00
N GLY A 169 -0.60 25.54 4.13
CA GLY A 169 -0.81 26.86 3.53
C GLY A 169 -1.87 27.70 4.24
N LEU A 170 -2.19 27.40 5.49
CA LEU A 170 -3.11 28.16 6.33
C LEU A 170 -2.35 29.06 7.31
N ASP A 171 -3.01 30.13 7.78
CA ASP A 171 -2.42 31.09 8.71
C ASP A 171 -2.07 30.43 10.06
N PRO A 172 -0.78 30.34 10.44
CA PRO A 172 -0.38 29.76 11.73
C PRO A 172 -0.72 30.64 12.93
N GLN A 173 -1.06 31.93 12.73
CA GLN A 173 -1.35 32.88 13.81
C GLN A 173 -2.86 33.07 14.03
N LEU A 174 -3.71 32.27 13.36
CA LEU A 174 -5.15 32.37 13.55
C LEU A 174 -5.54 32.14 15.03
N PRO A 175 -6.59 32.80 15.54
CA PRO A 175 -7.02 32.61 16.93
C PRO A 175 -7.41 31.16 17.21
N LEU A 176 -6.66 30.49 18.09
CA LEU A 176 -6.94 29.12 18.49
C LEU A 176 -7.85 29.08 19.72
N ASN A 177 -8.86 28.21 19.70
CA ASN A 177 -9.63 27.89 20.90
C ASN A 177 -8.81 26.94 21.79
N LEU A 178 -8.06 27.51 22.74
CA LEU A 178 -7.19 26.75 23.64
C LEU A 178 -7.96 25.73 24.49
N ALA A 179 -9.17 26.08 24.93
CA ALA A 179 -10.01 25.16 25.70
C ALA A 179 -10.42 23.94 24.87
N ALA A 180 -10.74 24.12 23.59
CA ALA A 180 -11.04 23.02 22.68
C ALA A 180 -9.80 22.14 22.42
N LEU A 181 -8.62 22.75 22.24
CA LEU A 181 -7.37 22.00 22.08
C LEU A 181 -7.03 21.16 23.31
N GLN A 182 -7.16 21.74 24.51
CA GLN A 182 -6.96 21.01 25.77
C GLN A 182 -7.99 19.87 25.92
N ALA A 183 -9.25 20.10 25.55
CA ALA A 183 -10.27 19.07 25.56
C ALA A 183 -9.94 17.92 24.58
N HIS A 184 -9.38 18.20 23.41
CA HIS A 184 -8.87 17.18 22.49
C HIS A 184 -7.69 16.41 23.09
N GLN A 185 -6.73 17.12 23.69
CA GLN A 185 -5.58 16.50 24.34
C GLN A 185 -6.00 15.55 25.47
N ALA A 186 -7.03 15.89 26.24
CA ALA A 186 -7.59 15.03 27.27
C ALA A 186 -8.18 13.70 26.73
N GLN A 187 -8.43 13.60 25.42
CA GLN A 187 -8.88 12.36 24.76
C GLN A 187 -7.73 11.48 24.26
N GLU A 188 -6.47 11.77 24.58
CA GLU A 188 -5.30 11.05 24.06
C GLU A 188 -5.44 9.52 24.22
N ASN A 189 -5.82 9.04 25.40
CA ASN A 189 -5.99 7.60 25.65
C ASN A 189 -7.07 6.97 24.75
N ARG A 190 -8.13 7.71 24.41
CA ARG A 190 -9.16 7.22 23.48
C ARG A 190 -8.64 7.17 22.04
N VAL A 191 -7.84 8.15 21.64
CA VAL A 191 -7.20 8.16 20.31
C VAL A 191 -6.20 7.00 20.19
N VAL A 192 -5.41 6.74 21.24
CA VAL A 192 -4.50 5.59 21.32
C VAL A 192 -5.28 4.29 21.21
N ALA A 193 -6.36 4.12 21.99
CA ALA A 193 -7.20 2.92 21.92
C ALA A 193 -7.81 2.72 20.53
N PHE A 194 -8.37 3.78 19.93
CA PHE A 194 -8.94 3.75 18.59
C PHE A 194 -7.90 3.35 17.53
N PHE A 195 -6.73 3.98 17.55
CA PHE A 195 -5.69 3.67 16.58
C PHE A 195 -5.11 2.27 16.77
N SER A 196 -5.01 1.78 18.01
CA SER A 196 -4.63 0.40 18.31
C SER A 196 -5.62 -0.60 17.70
N LEU A 197 -6.92 -0.36 17.86
CA LEU A 197 -7.96 -1.20 17.23
C LEU A 197 -7.88 -1.16 15.70
N ALA A 198 -7.65 0.02 15.12
CA ALA A 198 -7.48 0.15 13.67
C ALA A 198 -6.27 -0.66 13.16
N LEU A 199 -5.15 -0.64 13.88
CA LEU A 199 -3.95 -1.41 13.54
C LEU A 199 -4.12 -2.91 13.73
N LEU A 200 -4.92 -3.36 14.69
CA LEU A 200 -5.27 -4.79 14.82
C LEU A 200 -6.05 -5.31 13.60
N LEU A 201 -6.83 -4.45 12.95
CA LEU A 201 -7.60 -4.80 11.75
C LEU A 201 -6.81 -4.60 10.45
N ALA A 202 -5.71 -3.83 10.48
CA ALA A 202 -4.92 -3.52 9.28
C ALA A 202 -4.41 -4.77 8.53
N PRO A 203 -3.87 -5.82 9.18
CA PRO A 203 -3.43 -7.04 8.50
C PRO A 203 -4.54 -7.79 7.79
N LEU A 204 -5.79 -7.71 8.28
CA LEU A 204 -6.95 -8.33 7.62
C LEU A 204 -7.24 -7.64 6.29
N VAL A 205 -7.17 -6.31 6.28
CA VAL A 205 -7.38 -5.51 5.06
C VAL A 205 -6.25 -5.77 4.05
N GLU A 206 -5.00 -5.82 4.50
CA GLU A 206 -3.87 -6.18 3.64
C GLU A 206 -4.02 -7.59 3.07
N THR A 207 -4.39 -8.57 3.90
CA THR A 207 -4.61 -9.95 3.48
C THR A 207 -5.69 -10.04 2.40
N LEU A 208 -6.79 -9.31 2.54
CA LEU A 208 -7.85 -9.28 1.52
C LEU A 208 -7.33 -8.72 0.19
N ILE A 209 -6.51 -7.66 0.22
CA ILE A 209 -5.90 -7.10 -0.99
C ILE A 209 -4.93 -8.10 -1.62
N LEU A 210 -4.09 -8.77 -0.83
CA LEU A 210 -3.14 -9.77 -1.34
C LEU A 210 -3.87 -10.99 -1.92
N LEU A 211 -4.93 -11.45 -1.27
CA LEU A 211 -5.78 -12.54 -1.76
C LEU A 211 -6.46 -12.16 -3.08
N ASP A 212 -6.98 -10.93 -3.19
CA ASP A 212 -7.52 -10.39 -4.44
C ASP A 212 -6.48 -10.44 -5.58
N ARG A 213 -5.20 -10.17 -5.30
CA ARG A 213 -4.14 -10.25 -6.32
C ARG A 213 -3.83 -11.69 -6.70
N LEU A 214 -3.78 -12.58 -5.73
CA LEU A 214 -3.54 -14.00 -5.96
C LEU A 214 -4.67 -14.61 -6.82
N LEU A 215 -5.92 -14.34 -6.45
CA LEU A 215 -7.10 -14.81 -7.19
C LEU A 215 -7.12 -14.26 -8.61
N PHE A 216 -6.78 -12.98 -8.81
CA PHE A 216 -6.65 -12.41 -10.16
C PHE A 216 -5.64 -13.18 -11.01
N LEU A 217 -4.45 -13.49 -10.47
CA LEU A 217 -3.44 -14.26 -11.21
C LEU A 217 -3.90 -15.69 -11.52
N GLN A 218 -4.65 -16.31 -10.61
CA GLN A 218 -5.27 -17.62 -10.85
C GLN A 218 -6.30 -17.56 -11.98
N GLU A 219 -7.18 -16.56 -11.97
CA GLU A 219 -8.17 -16.32 -13.03
C GLU A 219 -7.51 -16.13 -14.40
N GLN A 220 -6.38 -15.40 -14.47
CA GLN A 220 -5.63 -15.26 -15.71
C GLN A 220 -4.97 -16.57 -16.18
N GLY A 221 -4.53 -17.41 -15.24
CA GLY A 221 -3.96 -18.73 -15.53
C GLY A 221 -4.99 -19.76 -15.99
N GLU A 222 -6.19 -19.74 -15.42
CA GLU A 222 -7.31 -20.63 -15.76
C GLU A 222 -8.00 -20.23 -17.08
N GLY A 223 -8.08 -18.93 -17.38
CA GLY A 223 -8.51 -18.43 -18.69
C GLY A 223 -7.59 -18.85 -19.85
N GLY A 224 -6.35 -19.22 -19.56
CA GLY A 224 -5.40 -19.80 -20.51
C GLY A 224 -5.63 -21.28 -20.83
N LEU A 225 -6.47 -22.02 -20.07
CA LEU A 225 -6.73 -23.45 -20.31
C LEU A 225 -7.68 -23.73 -21.48
N GLN A 226 -8.34 -22.71 -22.05
CA GLN A 226 -9.12 -22.84 -23.28
C GLN A 226 -8.29 -22.62 -24.56
N GLN A 227 -7.03 -22.20 -24.43
CA GLN A 227 -6.07 -22.25 -25.54
C GLN A 227 -5.13 -23.43 -25.27
N GLY A 228 -5.12 -24.40 -26.19
CA GLY A 228 -4.40 -25.67 -26.06
C GLY A 228 -2.92 -25.55 -25.64
N PRO A 229 -2.27 -26.67 -25.30
CA PRO A 229 -1.05 -26.69 -24.52
C PRO A 229 0.09 -25.93 -25.23
N ARG A 230 0.47 -24.75 -24.73
CA ARG A 230 1.83 -24.24 -24.97
C ARG A 230 2.74 -24.99 -24.02
N ALA A 231 3.56 -25.86 -24.60
CA ALA A 231 4.50 -26.73 -23.91
C ALA A 231 5.35 -25.94 -22.90
N ARG A 232 4.90 -25.91 -21.65
CA ARG A 232 5.74 -25.56 -20.50
C ARG A 232 6.70 -26.74 -20.34
N GLY A 233 7.94 -26.55 -20.77
CA GLY A 233 9.03 -27.48 -20.48
C GLY A 233 9.01 -27.80 -19.00
N ALA A 234 9.05 -29.10 -18.69
CA ALA A 234 8.94 -29.62 -17.34
C ALA A 234 10.01 -29.01 -16.41
N GLY A 235 9.63 -27.98 -15.67
CA GLY A 235 10.27 -27.57 -14.43
C GLY A 235 9.33 -28.01 -13.32
N SER A 236 9.71 -29.04 -12.57
CA SER A 236 8.95 -29.54 -11.43
C SER A 236 8.74 -28.42 -10.41
N TRP A 237 7.52 -27.89 -10.34
CA TRP A 237 7.06 -27.25 -9.12
C TRP A 237 6.90 -28.36 -8.10
N GLY A 238 7.88 -28.49 -7.19
CA GLY A 238 7.87 -29.46 -6.13
C GLY A 238 6.58 -29.37 -5.32
N SER A 239 5.78 -30.43 -5.39
CA SER A 239 4.70 -30.73 -4.47
C SER A 239 5.30 -30.95 -3.08
N SER A 240 5.35 -29.91 -2.25
CA SER A 240 5.60 -30.08 -0.81
C SER A 240 5.04 -28.91 -0.01
N PHE A 241 3.73 -28.69 -0.09
CA PHE A 241 2.99 -28.01 0.99
C PHE A 241 1.57 -28.57 0.98
N GLY A 242 1.32 -29.59 1.80
CA GLY A 242 -0.02 -30.18 1.90
C GLY A 242 -0.08 -31.59 2.46
N SER A 243 0.50 -31.85 3.63
CA SER A 243 0.04 -32.95 4.51
C SER A 243 0.72 -32.81 5.86
N HIS A 244 0.01 -32.25 6.85
CA HIS A 244 0.10 -32.59 8.29
C HIS A 244 -0.68 -31.56 9.11
N ILE A 245 -2.00 -31.56 9.02
CA ILE A 245 -2.87 -31.28 10.17
C ILE A 245 -4.05 -32.24 10.08
N SER A 246 -3.90 -33.38 10.73
CA SER A 246 -4.98 -34.25 11.17
C SER A 246 -4.44 -35.01 12.37
N SER A 247 -5.24 -35.03 13.45
CA SER A 247 -5.03 -35.69 14.75
C SER A 247 -3.86 -35.21 15.62
N LEU A 248 -4.16 -34.30 16.55
CA LEU A 248 -4.12 -34.50 18.01
C LEU A 248 -4.87 -33.37 18.71
#